data_AF-A0A958C477-F1
#
_entry.id   AF-A0A958C477-F1
#
_cell.length_a   1.000
_cell.length_b   1.000
_cell.length_c   1.000
_cell.angle_alpha   90.00
_cell.angle_beta   90.00
_cell.angle_gamma   90.00
#
_symmetry.space_group_name_H-M   'P 1'
#
loop_
_entity.id
_entity.type
_entity.pdbx_description
1 polymer ?
#
loop_
_entity_poly.entity_id
_entity_poly.type
_entity_poly.pdbx_seq_one_letter_code
_entity_poly.pdbx_strand_id
1 'polypeptide(L)'
;MLYIKNTTLYSPLERLDNAAVLVDGGRIVAVGYAAAVACPPGAQVLDADGLLLTPGFIDMQFNGGFGHDFTADPTTIWQVAAGLPRWGVTALLPTVITSPLERIALAQQVVQREPAGFRGATPLGLHVEGPFLNPQKKGAHNPAYLQLPALEAVAGWSPQTGVRLVTLAPELPGALPVIAALATRGVLVSAGHSTATFEEATMAFDAGARYGTHLFN
;
A
#
# COMPACT_ATOMS: atom_id res chain seq x y z
N MET A 1 18.88 -18.61 -10.87
CA MET A 1 19.36 -17.23 -11.05
C MET A 1 18.79 -16.64 -12.33
N LEU A 2 18.38 -15.37 -12.29
CA LEU A 2 17.95 -14.56 -13.43
C LEU A 2 18.97 -13.42 -13.61
N TYR A 3 19.50 -13.26 -14.82
CA TYR A 3 20.42 -12.21 -15.20
C TYR A 3 19.74 -11.30 -16.24
N ILE A 4 19.41 -10.08 -15.84
CA ILE A 4 18.81 -9.06 -16.70
C ILE A 4 19.94 -8.18 -17.24
N LYS A 5 20.02 -7.94 -18.55
CA LYS A 5 21.07 -7.13 -19.19
C LYS A 5 20.49 -6.12 -20.17
N ASN A 6 21.37 -5.23 -20.67
CA ASN A 6 21.03 -4.26 -21.72
C ASN A 6 19.79 -3.44 -21.34
N THR A 7 19.84 -2.83 -20.16
CA THR A 7 18.77 -1.99 -19.63
C THR A 7 19.30 -0.63 -19.22
N THR A 8 18.44 0.40 -19.27
CA THR A 8 18.66 1.63 -18.52
C THR A 8 18.03 1.47 -17.14
N LEU A 9 18.87 1.30 -16.12
CA LEU A 9 18.41 1.08 -14.75
C LEU A 9 18.23 2.40 -14.02
N TYR A 10 17.07 2.58 -13.39
CA TYR A 10 16.83 3.62 -12.39
C TYR A 10 16.71 2.97 -11.02
N SER A 11 17.57 3.37 -10.10
CA SER A 11 17.46 3.06 -8.68
C SER A 11 17.13 4.33 -7.89
N PRO A 12 16.83 4.23 -6.59
CA PRO A 12 16.70 5.41 -5.73
C PRO A 12 17.98 6.26 -5.63
N LEU A 13 19.14 5.71 -5.99
CA LEU A 13 20.44 6.35 -5.80
C LEU A 13 21.02 6.92 -7.10
N GLU A 14 20.77 6.24 -8.22
CA GLU A 14 21.43 6.54 -9.47
C GLU A 14 20.69 5.99 -10.68
N ARG A 15 21.06 6.52 -11.84
CA ARG A 15 20.74 6.00 -13.17
C ARG A 15 21.99 5.36 -13.78
N LEU A 16 21.85 4.14 -14.28
CA LEU A 16 22.91 3.42 -14.98
C LEU A 16 22.45 3.07 -16.40
N ASP A 17 23.12 3.61 -17.41
CA ASP A 17 22.93 3.20 -18.80
C ASP A 17 23.71 1.89 -19.06
N ASN A 18 23.16 1.00 -19.89
CA ASN A 18 23.73 -0.32 -20.18
C ASN A 18 24.07 -1.12 -18.91
N ALA A 19 23.09 -1.23 -18.01
CA ALA A 19 23.21 -1.94 -16.75
C ALA A 19 22.90 -3.43 -16.88
N ALA A 20 23.27 -4.18 -15.85
CA ALA A 20 22.84 -5.53 -15.61
C ALA A 20 22.46 -5.76 -14.14
N VAL A 21 21.54 -6.70 -13.92
CA VAL A 21 21.03 -7.09 -12.60
C VAL A 21 21.05 -8.60 -12.49
N LEU A 22 21.63 -9.13 -11.41
CA LEU A 22 21.57 -10.53 -11.07
C LEU A 22 20.59 -10.74 -9.91
N VAL A 23 19.63 -11.62 -10.12
CA VAL A 23 18.63 -12.04 -9.14
C VAL A 23 18.84 -13.51 -8.80
N ASP A 24 18.94 -13.81 -7.51
CA ASP A 24 18.99 -15.18 -7.00
C ASP A 24 18.07 -15.37 -5.81
N GLY A 25 17.34 -16.48 -5.78
CA GLY A 25 16.38 -16.78 -4.71
C GLY A 25 15.36 -15.67 -4.43
N GLY A 26 14.94 -14.92 -5.46
CA GLY A 26 14.01 -13.79 -5.30
C GLY A 26 14.64 -12.51 -4.73
N ARG A 27 15.98 -12.43 -4.64
CA ARG A 27 16.71 -11.25 -4.17
C ARG A 27 17.65 -10.74 -5.24
N ILE A 28 17.80 -9.41 -5.32
CA ILE A 28 18.86 -8.79 -6.11
C ILE A 28 20.19 -9.05 -5.39
N VAL A 29 21.13 -9.72 -6.06
CA VAL A 29 22.44 -10.07 -5.49
C VAL A 29 23.59 -9.29 -6.13
N ALA A 30 23.38 -8.69 -7.31
CA ALA A 30 24.32 -7.75 -7.91
C ALA A 30 23.59 -6.78 -8.85
N VAL A 31 24.08 -5.54 -8.90
CA VAL A 31 23.63 -4.49 -9.82
C VAL A 31 24.83 -3.65 -10.22
N GLY A 32 24.87 -3.20 -11.47
CA GLY A 32 25.92 -2.32 -11.95
C GLY A 32 25.92 -2.21 -13.47
N TYR A 33 26.93 -1.53 -14.03
CA TYR A 33 27.19 -1.57 -15.46
C TYR A 33 27.35 -3.01 -15.94
N ALA A 34 26.85 -3.33 -17.13
CA ALA A 34 26.88 -4.69 -17.68
C ALA A 34 28.30 -5.29 -17.75
N ALA A 35 29.33 -4.44 -17.91
CA ALA A 35 30.73 -4.87 -17.90
C ALA A 35 31.25 -5.30 -16.51
N ALA A 36 30.61 -4.84 -15.43
CA ALA A 36 31.02 -5.08 -14.05
C ALA A 36 30.22 -6.20 -13.35
N VAL A 37 29.09 -6.61 -13.91
CA VAL A 37 28.26 -7.69 -13.36
C VAL A 37 28.44 -8.96 -14.18
N ALA A 38 29.10 -9.96 -13.60
CA ALA A 38 29.30 -11.23 -14.29
C ALA A 38 27.97 -12.01 -14.38
N CYS A 39 27.67 -12.55 -15.57
CA CYS A 39 26.58 -13.51 -15.76
C CYS A 39 27.05 -14.91 -15.31
N PRO A 40 26.47 -15.50 -14.25
CA PRO A 40 26.85 -16.84 -13.82
C PRO A 40 26.50 -17.89 -14.90
N PRO A 41 27.31 -18.97 -15.04
CA PRO A 41 26.97 -20.10 -15.90
C PRO A 41 25.60 -20.69 -15.52
N GLY A 42 24.75 -20.91 -16.52
CA GLY A 42 23.41 -21.48 -16.31
C GLY A 42 22.36 -20.51 -15.75
N ALA A 43 22.68 -19.23 -15.55
CA ALA A 43 21.67 -18.22 -15.26
C ALA A 43 20.70 -18.06 -16.45
N GLN A 44 19.42 -17.88 -16.16
CA GLN A 44 18.44 -17.47 -17.16
C GLN A 44 18.77 -16.04 -17.57
N VAL A 45 19.04 -15.80 -18.86
CA VAL A 45 19.33 -14.45 -19.36
C VAL A 45 18.06 -13.82 -19.90
N LEU A 46 17.77 -12.61 -19.44
CA LEU A 46 16.74 -11.72 -19.98
C LEU A 46 17.45 -10.50 -20.59
N ASP A 47 17.36 -10.36 -21.90
CA ASP A 47 17.74 -9.12 -22.58
C ASP A 47 16.57 -8.13 -22.44
N ALA A 48 16.83 -6.95 -21.90
CA ALA A 48 15.82 -5.92 -21.72
C ALA A 48 15.70 -5.00 -22.95
N ASP A 49 16.45 -5.25 -24.04
CA ASP A 49 16.36 -4.51 -25.31
C ASP A 49 16.49 -2.98 -25.16
N GLY A 50 17.30 -2.53 -24.21
CA GLY A 50 17.50 -1.12 -23.89
C GLY A 50 16.36 -0.47 -23.09
N LEU A 51 15.32 -1.23 -22.73
CA LEU A 51 14.19 -0.74 -21.94
C LEU A 51 14.61 -0.29 -20.54
N LEU A 52 13.72 0.45 -19.91
CA LEU A 52 13.89 0.91 -18.54
C LEU A 52 13.66 -0.23 -17.55
N LEU A 53 14.60 -0.40 -16.61
CA LEU A 53 14.42 -1.25 -15.43
C LEU A 53 14.32 -0.35 -14.20
N THR A 54 13.24 -0.52 -13.45
CA THR A 54 12.94 0.23 -12.23
C THR A 54 12.52 -0.73 -11.12
N PRO A 55 12.61 -0.34 -9.83
CA PRO A 55 11.87 -1.04 -8.79
C PRO A 55 10.38 -1.09 -9.14
N GLY A 56 9.75 -2.24 -8.93
CA GLY A 56 8.32 -2.36 -9.13
C GLY A 56 7.55 -1.37 -8.26
N PHE A 57 6.43 -0.87 -8.78
CA PHE A 57 5.64 0.14 -8.10
C PHE A 57 4.96 -0.43 -6.86
N ILE A 58 4.86 0.41 -5.82
CA ILE A 58 4.10 0.13 -4.60
C ILE A 58 2.88 1.05 -4.61
N ASP A 59 1.70 0.46 -4.74
CA ASP A 59 0.44 1.22 -4.74
C ASP A 59 -0.14 1.29 -3.33
N MET A 60 -0.15 2.49 -2.74
CA MET A 60 -0.54 2.70 -1.35
C MET A 60 -2.06 2.85 -1.16
N GLN A 61 -2.83 2.99 -2.24
CA GLN A 61 -4.28 3.20 -2.19
C GLN A 61 -4.96 2.62 -3.45
N PHE A 62 -5.37 1.35 -3.36
CA PHE A 62 -6.03 0.64 -4.45
C PHE A 62 -7.33 -0.01 -4.00
N ASN A 63 -8.49 0.53 -4.40
CA ASN A 63 -9.81 0.08 -3.93
C ASN A 63 -10.30 -1.23 -4.57
N GLY A 64 -9.71 -1.61 -5.71
CA GLY A 64 -10.15 -2.76 -6.50
C GLY A 64 -9.80 -2.60 -7.98
N GLY A 65 -10.00 -3.66 -8.75
CA GLY A 65 -9.67 -3.67 -10.17
C GLY A 65 -10.25 -4.89 -10.88
N PHE A 66 -10.22 -4.88 -12.21
CA PHE A 66 -10.65 -6.01 -13.04
C PHE A 66 -12.12 -6.45 -12.80
N GLY A 67 -12.98 -5.49 -12.45
CA GLY A 67 -14.40 -5.76 -12.14
C GLY A 67 -14.68 -6.12 -10.67
N HIS A 68 -13.65 -6.10 -9.81
CA HIS A 68 -13.79 -6.35 -8.37
C HIS A 68 -13.54 -5.09 -7.55
N ASP A 69 -14.30 -4.94 -6.46
CA ASP A 69 -14.17 -3.89 -5.46
C ASP A 69 -13.91 -4.56 -4.09
N PHE A 70 -12.86 -4.15 -3.38
CA PHE A 70 -12.46 -4.81 -2.13
C PHE A 70 -13.39 -4.52 -0.97
N THR A 71 -14.13 -3.41 -1.01
CA THR A 71 -15.12 -3.09 0.02
C THR A 71 -16.36 -3.95 -0.16
N ALA A 72 -16.79 -4.16 -1.40
CA ALA A 72 -17.90 -5.04 -1.74
C ALA A 72 -17.56 -6.51 -1.48
N ASP A 73 -16.39 -6.96 -1.93
CA ASP A 73 -15.91 -8.34 -1.77
C ASP A 73 -14.41 -8.42 -1.48
N PRO A 74 -14.02 -8.42 -0.19
CA PRO A 74 -12.62 -8.57 0.20
C PRO A 74 -11.98 -9.88 -0.23
N THR A 75 -12.75 -10.93 -0.56
CA THR A 75 -12.19 -12.23 -0.95
C THR A 75 -11.45 -12.19 -2.28
N THR A 76 -11.69 -11.14 -3.07
CA THR A 76 -11.09 -10.91 -4.40
C THR A 76 -9.70 -10.30 -4.35
N ILE A 77 -9.19 -9.89 -3.17
CA ILE A 77 -7.91 -9.19 -3.01
C ILE A 77 -6.76 -9.89 -3.74
N TRP A 78 -6.57 -11.19 -3.49
CA TRP A 78 -5.47 -11.96 -4.09
C TRP A 78 -5.65 -12.13 -5.60
N GLN A 79 -6.89 -12.31 -6.08
CA GLN A 79 -7.16 -12.40 -7.52
C GLN A 79 -6.80 -11.10 -8.23
N VAL A 80 -7.17 -9.96 -7.66
CA VAL A 80 -6.83 -8.64 -8.22
C VAL A 80 -5.32 -8.42 -8.16
N ALA A 81 -4.68 -8.73 -7.03
CA ALA A 81 -3.25 -8.57 -6.86
C ALA A 81 -2.43 -9.41 -7.87
N ALA A 82 -2.92 -10.60 -8.28
CA ALA A 82 -2.29 -11.41 -9.34
C ALA A 82 -2.25 -10.70 -10.70
N GLY A 83 -3.22 -9.83 -10.99
CA GLY A 83 -3.32 -9.12 -12.27
C GLY A 83 -2.51 -7.82 -12.35
N LEU A 84 -2.04 -7.29 -11.22
CA LEU A 84 -1.37 -5.98 -11.15
C LEU A 84 0.02 -5.88 -11.79
N PRO A 85 0.88 -6.93 -11.78
CA PRO A 85 2.22 -6.83 -12.38
C PRO A 85 2.23 -6.42 -13.85
N ARG A 86 1.14 -6.65 -14.60
CA ARG A 86 1.01 -6.19 -16.00
C ARG A 86 1.04 -4.66 -16.16
N TRP A 87 0.86 -3.93 -15.06
CA TRP A 87 0.93 -2.46 -14.97
C TRP A 87 2.15 -1.98 -14.17
N GLY A 88 3.10 -2.89 -13.87
CA GLY A 88 4.31 -2.56 -13.12
C GLY A 88 4.16 -2.51 -11.61
N VAL A 89 2.95 -2.73 -11.07
CA VAL A 89 2.72 -2.77 -9.61
C VAL A 89 3.09 -4.14 -9.06
N THR A 90 4.02 -4.17 -8.10
CA THR A 90 4.54 -5.39 -7.47
C THR A 90 4.19 -5.50 -6.00
N ALA A 91 3.71 -4.42 -5.38
CA ALA A 91 3.17 -4.45 -4.04
C ALA A 91 2.03 -3.43 -3.92
N LEU A 92 1.10 -3.67 -3.00
CA LEU A 92 -0.04 -2.78 -2.81
C LEU A 92 -0.55 -2.78 -1.38
N LEU A 93 -1.36 -1.77 -1.05
CA LEU A 93 -2.29 -1.78 0.06
C LEU A 93 -3.73 -1.86 -0.49
N PRO A 94 -4.37 -3.05 -0.46
CA PRO A 94 -5.78 -3.16 -0.78
C PRO A 94 -6.58 -2.25 0.14
N THR A 95 -7.37 -1.37 -0.46
CA THR A 95 -8.06 -0.30 0.25
C THR A 95 -9.52 -0.64 0.46
N VAL A 96 -9.93 -0.76 1.72
CA VAL A 96 -11.33 -0.87 2.12
C VAL A 96 -11.80 0.52 2.55
N ILE A 97 -12.80 1.05 1.84
CA ILE A 97 -13.38 2.36 2.15
C ILE A 97 -14.45 2.23 3.24
N THR A 98 -15.03 3.38 3.63
CA THR A 98 -16.06 3.48 4.67
C THR A 98 -17.16 2.43 4.49
N SER A 99 -17.18 1.50 5.43
CA SER A 99 -18.03 0.32 5.47
C SER A 99 -18.17 -0.15 6.92
N PRO A 100 -19.09 -1.07 7.22
CA PRO A 100 -19.17 -1.67 8.55
C PRO A 100 -17.86 -2.34 8.97
N LEU A 101 -17.50 -2.28 10.25
CA LEU A 101 -16.20 -2.76 10.76
C LEU A 101 -15.98 -4.27 10.49
N GLU A 102 -17.04 -5.06 10.38
CA GLU A 102 -16.98 -6.46 9.99
C GLU A 102 -16.43 -6.68 8.57
N ARG A 103 -16.58 -5.71 7.65
CA ARG A 103 -15.97 -5.78 6.31
C ARG A 103 -14.46 -5.62 6.39
N ILE A 104 -13.99 -4.68 7.22
CA ILE A 104 -12.56 -4.49 7.50
C ILE A 104 -12.00 -5.76 8.15
N ALA A 105 -12.70 -6.35 9.13
CA ALA A 105 -12.29 -7.59 9.78
C ALA A 105 -12.18 -8.77 8.80
N LEU A 106 -13.12 -8.89 7.85
CA LEU A 106 -13.02 -9.89 6.78
C LEU A 106 -11.80 -9.65 5.89
N ALA A 107 -11.57 -8.41 5.46
CA ALA A 107 -10.40 -8.07 4.65
C ALA A 107 -9.09 -8.39 5.38
N GLN A 108 -9.02 -8.16 6.71
CA GLN A 108 -7.86 -8.50 7.54
C GLN A 108 -7.57 -10.00 7.48
N GLN A 109 -8.60 -10.84 7.59
CA GLN A 109 -8.47 -12.29 7.49
C GLN A 109 -7.99 -12.74 6.10
N VAL A 110 -8.46 -12.07 5.03
CA VAL A 110 -8.05 -12.40 3.66
C VAL A 110 -6.58 -12.08 3.42
N VAL A 111 -6.11 -10.86 3.78
CA VAL A 111 -4.71 -10.46 3.52
C VAL A 111 -3.69 -11.26 4.34
N GLN A 112 -4.11 -11.88 5.44
CA GLN A 112 -3.24 -12.76 6.25
C GLN A 112 -3.08 -14.17 5.66
N ARG A 113 -3.87 -14.54 4.65
CA ARG A 113 -3.91 -15.89 4.09
C ARG A 113 -3.51 -15.87 2.63
N GLU A 114 -2.20 -15.72 2.40
CA GLU A 114 -1.63 -15.84 1.06
C GLU A 114 -1.93 -17.24 0.48
N PRO A 115 -2.52 -17.33 -0.73
CA PRO A 115 -2.72 -18.61 -1.40
C PRO A 115 -1.40 -19.33 -1.68
N ALA A 116 -1.39 -20.65 -1.52
CA ALA A 116 -0.20 -21.45 -1.83
C ALA A 116 0.22 -21.27 -3.30
N GLY A 117 1.49 -20.96 -3.53
CA GLY A 117 2.04 -20.75 -4.88
C GLY A 117 1.59 -19.44 -5.54
N PHE A 118 1.10 -18.47 -4.78
CA PHE A 118 0.69 -17.17 -5.28
C PHE A 118 1.80 -16.48 -6.10
N ARG A 119 1.38 -15.83 -7.20
CA ARG A 119 2.23 -15.01 -8.06
C ARG A 119 1.46 -13.75 -8.43
N GLY A 120 2.00 -12.59 -8.07
CA GLY A 120 1.31 -11.33 -8.25
C GLY A 120 2.00 -10.19 -7.50
N ALA A 121 1.32 -9.05 -7.41
CA ALA A 121 1.69 -8.02 -6.48
C ALA A 121 1.44 -8.49 -5.05
N THR A 122 2.34 -8.18 -4.12
CA THR A 122 2.19 -8.57 -2.71
C THR A 122 1.36 -7.55 -1.93
N PRO A 123 0.20 -7.93 -1.36
CA PRO A 123 -0.48 -7.13 -0.34
C PRO A 123 0.41 -6.93 0.89
N LEU A 124 0.73 -5.68 1.23
CA LEU A 124 1.59 -5.35 2.39
C LEU A 124 0.79 -5.16 3.70
N GLY A 125 -0.48 -5.55 3.68
CA GLY A 125 -1.52 -5.18 4.64
C GLY A 125 -2.58 -4.31 3.98
N LEU A 126 -3.57 -3.88 4.76
CA LEU A 126 -4.69 -3.07 4.31
C LEU A 126 -4.42 -1.57 4.48
N HIS A 127 -5.00 -0.83 3.57
CA HIS A 127 -5.39 0.55 3.81
C HIS A 127 -6.87 0.57 4.19
N VAL A 128 -7.18 1.14 5.35
CA VAL A 128 -8.54 1.37 5.83
C VAL A 128 -8.86 2.85 5.66
N GLU A 129 -9.69 3.19 4.68
CA GLU A 129 -10.04 4.58 4.34
C GLU A 129 -11.41 4.96 4.93
N GLY A 130 -11.39 5.46 6.17
CA GLY A 130 -12.55 5.65 7.02
C GLY A 130 -12.76 4.49 8.00
N PRO A 131 -13.92 4.36 8.67
CA PRO A 131 -15.13 5.17 8.52
C PRO A 131 -15.09 6.53 9.23
N PHE A 132 -13.97 6.89 9.84
CA PHE A 132 -13.81 8.10 10.65
C PHE A 132 -13.53 9.35 9.80
N LEU A 133 -14.43 9.68 8.87
CA LEU A 133 -14.26 10.77 7.89
C LEU A 133 -15.29 11.87 8.10
N ASN A 134 -14.96 13.10 7.67
CA ASN A 134 -15.88 14.23 7.80
C ASN A 134 -17.03 14.12 6.77
N PRO A 135 -18.30 14.18 7.19
CA PRO A 135 -19.45 14.10 6.27
C PRO A 135 -19.44 15.15 5.16
N GLN A 136 -18.88 16.34 5.39
CA GLN A 136 -18.78 17.41 4.38
C GLN A 136 -17.77 17.06 3.27
N LYS A 137 -16.83 16.16 3.56
CA LYS A 137 -15.78 15.69 2.66
C LYS A 137 -15.91 14.19 2.36
N LYS A 138 -17.12 13.64 2.49
CA LYS A 138 -17.39 12.21 2.29
C LYS A 138 -17.04 11.71 0.89
N GLY A 139 -17.07 12.56 -0.16
CA GLY A 139 -16.90 12.12 -1.55
C GLY A 139 -17.80 10.91 -1.89
N ALA A 140 -17.16 9.84 -2.36
CA ALA A 140 -17.80 8.57 -2.72
C ALA A 140 -18.13 7.65 -1.52
N HIS A 141 -17.74 8.02 -0.30
CA HIS A 141 -17.99 7.23 0.90
C HIS A 141 -19.48 7.24 1.25
N ASN A 142 -20.00 6.07 1.65
CA ASN A 142 -21.40 5.93 2.05
C ASN A 142 -21.64 6.61 3.41
N PRO A 143 -22.42 7.70 3.47
CA PRO A 143 -22.63 8.44 4.72
C PRO A 143 -23.32 7.61 5.81
N ALA A 144 -24.06 6.55 5.46
CA ALA A 144 -24.71 5.66 6.42
C ALA A 144 -23.72 4.88 7.31
N TYR A 145 -22.45 4.80 6.89
CA TYR A 145 -21.40 4.08 7.61
C TYR A 145 -20.36 5.00 8.23
N LEU A 146 -20.49 6.33 8.08
CA LEU A 146 -19.60 7.27 8.75
C LEU A 146 -19.82 7.23 10.26
N GLN A 147 -18.71 7.25 11.01
CA GLN A 147 -18.72 7.15 12.47
C GLN A 147 -17.68 8.10 13.06
N LEU A 148 -17.86 8.50 14.31
CA LEU A 148 -16.81 9.22 15.03
C LEU A 148 -15.65 8.29 15.38
N PRO A 149 -14.40 8.77 15.33
CA PRO A 149 -13.25 8.00 15.79
C PRO A 149 -13.37 7.61 17.26
N ALA A 150 -13.09 6.33 17.55
CA ALA A 150 -13.14 5.79 18.90
C ALA A 150 -12.07 4.70 19.10
N LEU A 151 -11.44 4.63 20.27
CA LEU A 151 -10.30 3.74 20.56
C LEU A 151 -10.66 2.24 20.50
N GLU A 152 -11.86 1.94 20.95
CA GLU A 152 -12.55 0.65 20.94
C GLU A 152 -12.80 0.14 19.53
N ALA A 153 -13.19 1.03 18.60
CA ALA A 153 -13.42 0.68 17.20
C ALA A 153 -12.13 0.24 16.49
N VAL A 154 -10.98 0.74 16.97
CA VAL A 154 -9.65 0.43 16.43
C VAL A 154 -8.83 -0.49 17.33
N ALA A 155 -9.39 -1.05 18.40
CA ALA A 155 -8.63 -1.74 19.45
C ALA A 155 -7.76 -2.88 18.89
N GLY A 156 -8.27 -3.60 17.87
CA GLY A 156 -7.57 -4.70 17.22
C GLY A 156 -6.74 -4.32 15.99
N TRP A 157 -6.59 -3.03 15.66
CA TRP A 157 -5.89 -2.62 14.43
C TRP A 157 -4.39 -2.44 14.68
N SER A 158 -3.60 -3.22 13.97
CA SER A 158 -2.14 -3.14 13.92
C SER A 158 -1.61 -3.79 12.64
N PRO A 159 -0.32 -3.60 12.30
CA PRO A 159 0.30 -4.31 11.19
C PRO A 159 0.22 -5.84 11.33
N GLN A 160 0.27 -6.37 12.56
CA GLN A 160 0.15 -7.81 12.83
C GLN A 160 -1.26 -8.33 12.54
N THR A 161 -2.28 -7.50 12.73
CA THR A 161 -3.66 -7.83 12.33
C THR A 161 -3.97 -7.42 10.90
N GLY A 162 -2.96 -7.06 10.10
CA GLY A 162 -3.09 -6.77 8.69
C GLY A 162 -3.49 -5.33 8.36
N VAL A 163 -3.60 -4.41 9.32
CA VAL A 163 -3.88 -2.98 9.05
C VAL A 163 -2.56 -2.21 8.99
N ARG A 164 -2.23 -1.65 7.82
CA ARG A 164 -0.97 -0.94 7.59
C ARG A 164 -1.13 0.57 7.56
N LEU A 165 -2.23 1.04 6.98
CA LEU A 165 -2.54 2.45 6.78
C LEU A 165 -4.00 2.71 7.19
N VAL A 166 -4.26 3.78 7.92
CA VAL A 166 -5.62 4.27 8.24
C VAL A 166 -5.74 5.70 7.79
N THR A 167 -6.78 6.03 7.02
CA THR A 167 -7.18 7.42 6.73
C THR A 167 -8.34 7.82 7.63
N LEU A 168 -8.20 8.96 8.29
CA LEU A 168 -9.26 9.57 9.09
C LEU A 168 -9.23 11.10 8.98
N ALA A 169 -10.34 11.74 9.34
CA ALA A 169 -10.46 13.18 9.44
C ALA A 169 -10.00 13.65 10.84
N PRO A 170 -8.87 14.37 10.95
CA PRO A 170 -8.24 14.69 12.23
C PRO A 170 -9.02 15.68 13.11
N GLU A 171 -9.90 16.50 12.53
CA GLU A 171 -10.74 17.47 13.23
C GLU A 171 -11.92 16.83 13.97
N LEU A 172 -12.20 15.56 13.72
CA LEU A 172 -13.33 14.90 14.36
C LEU A 172 -13.08 14.66 15.86
N PRO A 173 -14.13 14.80 16.71
CA PRO A 173 -14.05 14.42 18.11
C PRO A 173 -13.54 12.98 18.27
N GLY A 174 -12.51 12.80 19.11
CA GLY A 174 -11.87 11.50 19.36
C GLY A 174 -10.73 11.12 18.40
N ALA A 175 -10.45 11.91 17.36
CA ALA A 175 -9.42 11.59 16.37
C ALA A 175 -8.01 11.56 16.97
N LEU A 176 -7.60 12.57 17.76
CA LEU A 176 -6.22 12.66 18.27
C LEU A 176 -5.81 11.45 19.13
N PRO A 177 -6.62 10.98 20.10
CA PRO A 177 -6.32 9.74 20.82
C PRO A 177 -6.21 8.51 19.90
N VAL A 178 -7.09 8.40 18.89
CA VAL A 178 -7.06 7.29 17.91
C VAL A 178 -5.80 7.33 17.06
N ILE A 179 -5.41 8.52 16.57
CA ILE A 179 -4.16 8.73 15.83
C ILE A 179 -2.97 8.26 16.67
N ALA A 180 -2.86 8.74 17.91
CA ALA A 180 -1.75 8.40 18.80
C ALA A 180 -1.69 6.89 19.11
N ALA A 181 -2.83 6.26 19.35
CA ALA A 181 -2.92 4.83 19.63
C ALA A 181 -2.50 3.98 18.41
N LEU A 182 -2.98 4.33 17.21
CA LEU A 182 -2.62 3.64 15.98
C LEU A 182 -1.14 3.82 15.63
N ALA A 183 -0.61 5.04 15.76
CA ALA A 183 0.79 5.34 15.54
C ALA A 183 1.70 4.54 16.51
N THR A 184 1.33 4.45 17.79
CA THR A 184 2.05 3.66 18.80
C THR A 184 2.10 2.16 18.44
N ARG A 185 1.07 1.65 17.75
CA ARG A 185 1.00 0.26 17.28
C ARG A 185 1.71 0.03 15.94
N GLY A 186 2.30 1.08 15.36
CA GLY A 186 3.01 1.02 14.08
C GLY A 186 2.11 1.08 12.85
N VAL A 187 0.85 1.51 12.99
CA VAL A 187 -0.03 1.79 11.85
C VAL A 187 0.29 3.20 11.32
N LEU A 188 0.48 3.34 10.01
CA LEU A 188 0.61 4.64 9.38
C LEU A 188 -0.75 5.34 9.41
N VAL A 189 -0.83 6.51 10.02
CA VAL A 189 -2.07 7.30 10.05
C VAL A 189 -1.98 8.45 9.05
N SER A 190 -3.01 8.56 8.22
CA SER A 190 -3.16 9.56 7.17
C SER A 190 -4.31 10.51 7.47
N ALA A 191 -4.09 11.80 7.26
CA ALA A 191 -5.17 12.78 7.24
C ALA A 191 -5.83 12.81 5.84
N GLY A 192 -7.14 12.69 5.78
CA GLY A 192 -7.89 12.73 4.52
C GLY A 192 -9.40 12.84 4.75
N HIS A 193 -10.14 13.21 3.69
CA HIS A 193 -11.59 13.45 3.77
C HIS A 193 -11.98 14.37 4.94
N SER A 194 -11.26 15.49 5.01
CA SER A 194 -11.21 16.36 6.17
C SER A 194 -11.44 17.81 5.77
N THR A 195 -12.07 18.57 6.66
CA THR A 195 -12.17 20.04 6.62
C THR A 195 -11.28 20.68 7.68
N ALA A 196 -10.27 19.98 8.18
CA ALA A 196 -9.38 20.47 9.22
C ALA A 196 -8.72 21.78 8.80
N THR A 197 -8.66 22.69 9.76
CA THR A 197 -7.81 23.87 9.72
C THR A 197 -6.33 23.47 9.73
N PHE A 198 -5.45 24.42 9.44
CA PHE A 198 -4.00 24.21 9.51
C PHE A 198 -3.56 23.77 10.91
N GLU A 199 -4.15 24.37 11.94
CA GLU A 199 -3.88 24.08 13.35
C GLU A 199 -4.32 22.67 13.72
N GLU A 200 -5.53 22.25 13.35
CA GLU A 200 -6.04 20.89 13.60
C GLU A 200 -5.21 19.82 12.87
N ALA A 201 -4.82 20.09 11.62
CA ALA A 201 -3.93 19.19 10.88
C ALA A 201 -2.56 19.08 11.56
N THR A 202 -1.99 20.20 12.02
CA THR A 202 -0.72 20.22 12.76
C THR A 202 -0.81 19.41 14.04
N MET A 203 -1.88 19.55 14.82
CA MET A 203 -2.13 18.75 16.02
C MET A 203 -2.19 17.24 15.70
N ALA A 204 -2.74 16.85 14.57
CA ALA A 204 -2.76 15.45 14.14
C ALA A 204 -1.37 14.93 13.76
N PHE A 205 -0.55 15.74 13.08
CA PHE A 205 0.85 15.39 12.81
C PHE A 205 1.64 15.29 14.13
N ASP A 206 1.44 16.19 15.09
CA ASP A 206 2.05 16.09 16.42
C ASP A 206 1.62 14.83 17.16
N ALA A 207 0.35 14.43 17.02
CA ALA A 207 -0.20 13.21 17.63
C ALA A 207 0.26 11.90 16.97
N GLY A 208 0.87 11.95 15.78
CA GLY A 208 1.45 10.77 15.13
C GLY A 208 1.00 10.49 13.70
N ALA A 209 0.13 11.30 13.10
CA ALA A 209 -0.16 11.22 11.67
C ALA A 209 1.11 11.51 10.87
N ARG A 210 1.34 10.79 9.76
CA ARG A 210 2.57 10.92 8.94
C ARG A 210 2.29 10.86 7.44
N TYR A 211 1.03 10.94 7.03
CA TYR A 211 0.62 10.86 5.63
C TYR A 211 -0.58 11.78 5.36
N GLY A 212 -0.77 12.13 4.09
CA GLY A 212 -1.95 12.80 3.58
C GLY A 212 -2.53 12.00 2.42
N THR A 213 -3.82 11.66 2.48
CA THR A 213 -4.47 10.86 1.43
C THR A 213 -4.83 11.78 0.26
N HIS A 214 -4.54 11.32 -0.97
CA HIS A 214 -4.88 11.97 -2.26
C HIS A 214 -4.91 13.51 -2.23
N LEU A 215 -3.74 14.12 -2.01
CA LEU A 215 -3.59 15.56 -1.84
C LEU A 215 -4.45 16.37 -2.83
N PHE A 216 -5.21 17.32 -2.29
CA PHE A 216 -6.20 18.19 -2.94
C PHE A 216 -7.62 17.63 -3.09
N ASN A 217 -7.86 16.32 -2.93
CA ASN A 217 -9.19 15.71 -3.10
C ASN A 217 -10.06 15.74 -1.84
#